data_AF-A0A960KEV9-F1
#
_entry.id   AF-A0A960KEV9-F1
#
_cell.length_a   1.000
_cell.length_b   1.000
_cell.length_c   1.000
_cell.angle_alpha   90.00
_cell.angle_beta   90.00
_cell.angle_gamma   90.00
#
_symmetry.space_group_name_H-M   'P 1'
#
loop_
_entity.id
_entity.type
_entity.pdbx_description
1 polymer ?
#
loop_
_entity_poly.entity_id
_entity_poly.type
_entity_poly.pdbx_seq_one_letter_code
_entity_poly.pdbx_strand_id
1 'polypeptide(L)' 'LAGSADVIVFVVRSNSTSQQDARGALDAITEAKRLDTNVVAVLNQQRVGSERFAGKYTHYYSEA' A
#
# COMPACT_ATOMS: atom_id res chain seq x y z
N LEU A 1 14.60 18.76 -1.14
CA LEU A 1 14.15 17.69 -2.06
C LEU A 1 12.66 17.77 -2.30
N ALA A 2 11.79 17.54 -1.30
CA ALA A 2 10.33 17.63 -1.51
C ALA A 2 9.84 19.01 -2.00
N GLY A 3 10.33 20.11 -1.40
CA GLY A 3 9.94 21.48 -1.79
C GLY A 3 10.49 21.95 -3.16
N SER A 4 11.32 21.14 -3.83
CA SER A 4 11.91 21.45 -5.13
C SER A 4 11.58 20.40 -6.19
N ALA A 5 10.69 19.45 -5.89
CA ALA A 5 10.32 18.38 -6.79
C ALA A 5 9.03 18.74 -7.55
N ASP A 6 9.02 18.46 -8.86
CA ASP A 6 7.83 18.59 -9.69
C ASP A 6 6.81 17.46 -9.40
N VAL A 7 7.31 16.26 -9.09
CA VAL A 7 6.52 15.07 -8.76
C VAL A 7 7.21 14.28 -7.65
N ILE A 8 6.41 13.72 -6.73
CA ILE A 8 6.88 12.84 -5.66
C ILE A 8 6.25 11.47 -5.83
N VAL A 9 7.08 10.42 -5.90
CA VAL A 9 6.62 9.03 -5.88
C VAL A 9 6.79 8.47 -4.47
N PHE A 10 5.68 8.17 -3.81
CA PHE A 10 5.67 7.62 -2.45
C PHE A 10 5.46 6.11 -2.51
N VAL A 11 6.54 5.34 -2.30
CA VAL A 11 6.52 3.88 -2.40
C VAL A 11 6.39 3.25 -1.02
N VAL A 12 5.35 2.44 -0.82
CA VAL A 12 5.10 1.70 0.42
C VAL A 12 5.24 0.21 0.16
N ARG A 13 5.98 -0.51 1.02
CA ARG A 13 6.06 -1.97 0.93
C ARG A 13 4.79 -2.60 1.51
N SER A 14 4.04 -3.29 0.65
CA SER A 14 2.84 -4.02 1.02
C SER A 14 3.12 -5.03 2.13
N ASN A 15 2.23 -5.11 3.11
CA ASN A 15 2.27 -6.10 4.19
C ASN A 15 3.58 -6.08 5.04
N SER A 16 4.32 -4.98 5.02
CA SER A 16 5.53 -4.79 5.85
C SER A 16 5.58 -3.41 6.49
N THR A 17 5.01 -2.40 5.84
CA THR A 17 4.88 -1.06 6.41
C THR A 17 3.51 -0.93 7.11
N SER A 18 3.50 -0.47 8.36
CA SER A 18 2.26 -0.22 9.08
C SER A 18 1.51 0.97 8.47
N GLN A 19 0.19 1.00 8.62
CA GLN A 19 -0.62 2.12 8.16
C GLN A 19 -0.25 3.43 8.86
N GLN A 20 0.11 3.36 10.15
CA GLN A 20 0.50 4.52 10.94
C GLN A 20 1.82 5.12 10.42
N ASP A 21 2.81 4.28 10.13
CA ASP A 21 4.09 4.74 9.58
C ASP A 21 3.90 5.34 8.18
N ALA A 22 3.10 4.68 7.34
CA ALA A 22 2.80 5.19 6.00
C ALA A 22 2.09 6.55 6.05
N ARG A 23 1.17 6.73 7.00
CA ARG A 23 0.46 8.01 7.21
C ARG A 23 1.40 9.10 7.71
N GLY A 24 2.20 8.82 8.74
CA GLY A 24 3.15 9.80 9.27
C GLY A 24 4.16 10.28 8.20
N ALA A 25 4.63 9.37 7.35
CA ALA A 25 5.51 9.73 6.23
C ALA A 25 4.79 10.58 5.18
N LEU A 26 3.53 10.27 4.85
CA LEU A 26 2.74 11.04 3.89
C LEU A 26 2.42 12.44 4.41
N ASP A 27 2.12 12.59 5.71
CA ASP A 27 1.87 13.88 6.35
C ASP A 27 3.12 14.77 6.26
N ALA A 28 4.30 14.22 6.58
CA ALA A 28 5.57 14.94 6.44
C ALA A 28 5.89 15.36 4.99
N ILE A 29 5.58 14.50 4.00
CA ILE A 29 5.70 14.86 2.58
C ILE A 29 4.73 15.99 2.21
N THR A 30 3.51 15.93 2.74
CA THR A 30 2.46 16.92 2.46
C THR A 30 2.81 18.29 3.01
N GLU A 31 3.44 18.35 4.18
CA GLU A 31 3.95 19.59 4.77
C GLU A 31 5.15 20.16 3.99
N ALA A 32 6.01 19.30 3.46
CA ALA A 32 7.26 19.70 2.80
C ALA A 32 7.15 19.95 1.28
N LYS A 33 6.09 19.47 0.63
CA LYS A 33 5.89 19.63 -0.83
C LYS A 33 5.41 21.04 -1.18
N ARG A 34 5.58 21.43 -2.44
CA ARG A 34 4.88 22.61 -2.96
C ARG A 34 3.39 22.30 -3.14
N LEU A 35 2.55 23.33 -3.11
CA LEU A 35 1.10 23.17 -3.26
C LEU A 35 0.71 22.47 -4.56
N ASP A 36 1.44 22.77 -5.64
CA ASP A 36 1.27 22.25 -7.00
C ASP A 36 1.94 20.88 -7.24
N THR A 37 2.81 20.42 -6.34
CA THR A 37 3.49 19.12 -6.49
C THR A 37 2.49 17.97 -6.29
N ASN A 38 2.42 17.09 -7.28
CA ASN A 38 1.63 15.85 -7.20
C ASN A 38 2.38 14.74 -6.47
N VAL A 39 1.66 14.02 -5.60
CA VAL A 39 2.18 12.84 -4.91
C VAL A 39 1.48 11.60 -5.46
N VAL A 40 2.24 10.68 -6.02
CA VAL A 40 1.75 9.40 -6.53
C VAL A 40 2.14 8.32 -5.54
N ALA A 41 1.15 7.71 -4.89
CA ALA A 41 1.37 6.59 -3.99
C ALA A 41 1.44 5.26 -4.75
N VAL A 42 2.46 4.45 -4.48
CA VAL A 42 2.68 3.14 -5.09
C VAL A 42 2.79 2.10 -4.00
N LEU A 43 1.90 1.11 -4.03
CA LEU A 43 2.01 -0.07 -3.17
C LEU A 43 2.89 -1.11 -3.87
N ASN A 44 4.11 -1.27 -3.37
CA ASN A 44 5.10 -2.19 -3.93
C ASN A 44 5.03 -3.56 -3.23
N GLN A 45 5.44 -4.62 -3.94
CA GLN A 45 5.45 -6.00 -3.43
C GLN A 45 4.08 -6.51 -2.98
N GLN A 46 2.99 -5.95 -3.54
CA GLN A 46 1.67 -6.54 -3.36
C GLN A 46 1.68 -7.93 -3.98
N ARG A 47 1.53 -8.96 -3.13
CA ARG A 47 1.35 -10.32 -3.62
C ARG A 47 0.02 -10.39 -4.36
N VAL A 48 0.06 -10.62 -5.66
CA VAL A 48 -1.12 -11.05 -6.43
C VAL A 48 -1.40 -12.48 -5.97
N GLY A 49 -2.38 -12.67 -5.10
CA GLY A 49 -2.66 -13.99 -4.55
C GLY A 49 -3.04 -14.98 -5.66
N SER A 50 -2.12 -15.88 -6.00
CA SER A 50 -2.46 -17.21 -6.52
C SER A 50 -2.79 -18.08 -5.32
N GLU A 51 -4.05 -18.02 -4.87
CA GLU A 51 -4.75 -19.04 -4.09
C GLU A 51 -6.04 -18.42 -3.57
N ARG A 52 -7.09 -18.53 -4.38
CA ARG A 52 -8.44 -18.65 -3.82
C ARG A 52 -8.33 -19.78 -2.80
N PHE A 53 -8.64 -19.49 -1.54
CA PHE A 53 -8.88 -20.49 -0.50
C PHE A 53 -10.01 -21.42 -0.95
N ALA A 54 -9.72 -22.36 -1.84
CA ALA A 54 -10.53 -23.52 -2.12
C ALA A 54 -10.04 -24.59 -1.14
N GLY A 55 -10.89 -24.97 -0.19
CA GLY A 55 -10.63 -26.15 0.64
C GLY A 55 -10.35 -25.87 2.11
N LYS A 56 -11.31 -25.28 2.82
CA LYS A 56 -11.52 -25.67 4.23
C LYS A 56 -12.96 -25.98 4.62
N TYR A 57 -13.92 -25.79 3.70
CA TYR A 57 -15.33 -26.15 3.89
C TYR A 57 -15.82 -27.25 2.93
N THR A 58 -14.96 -27.81 2.08
CA THR A 58 -15.36 -28.87 1.13
C THR A 58 -15.73 -30.19 1.82
N HIS A 59 -15.34 -30.39 3.07
CA HIS A 59 -15.60 -31.62 3.83
C HIS A 59 -16.90 -31.60 4.65
N TYR A 60 -17.59 -30.46 4.79
CA TYR A 60 -18.82 -30.38 5.58
C TYR A 60 -20.10 -30.69 4.79
N TYR A 61 -20.02 -30.80 3.45
CA TYR A 61 -21.17 -31.09 2.59
C TYR A 61 -20.97 -32.31 1.68
N SER A 62 -19.89 -33.08 1.88
CA SER A 62 -19.61 -34.28 1.09
C SER A 62 -20.06 -35.59 1.75
N GLU A 63 -20.53 -35.56 2.99
CA GLU A 63 -21.11 -36.72 3.66
C GLU A 63 -22.37 -36.30 4.46
N ALA A 64 -23.52 -36.83 4.03
CA ALA A 64 -24.85 -36.84 4.68
C ALA A 64 -25.74 -35.58 4.56
#